data_AF-A0A0T9XZU4-F1
#
_entry.id   AF-A0A0T9XZU4-F1
#
_cell.length_a   1.000
_cell.length_b   1.000
_cell.length_c   1.000
_cell.angle_alpha   90.00
_cell.angle_beta   90.00
_cell.angle_gamma   90.00
#
_symmetry.space_group_name_H-M   'P 1'
#
loop_
_entity.id
_entity.type
_entity.pdbx_description
1 polymer ?
#
loop_
_entity_poly.entity_id
_entity_poly.type
_entity_poly.pdbx_seq_one_letter_code
_entity_poly.pdbx_strand_id
1 'polypeptide(L)'
;MKSAEQIYQLFEAYRQQDDFVGMDMARKFIQMGYTRARRYANYKGGKKYAEDGSLNTRGNDPIKAAAATVFKGWWDKIRQDEDYLKRKRQHQARWG
;
A
#
# COMPACT_ATOMS: atom_id res chain seq x y z
N MET A 1 -8.70 10.87 1.93
CA MET A 1 -9.04 9.61 1.23
C MET A 1 -9.33 8.57 2.30
N LYS A 2 -10.60 8.28 2.58
CA LYS A 2 -11.02 7.55 3.80
C LYS A 2 -10.43 6.13 3.91
N SER A 3 -10.22 5.45 2.80
CA SER A 3 -9.75 4.07 2.78
C SER A 3 -8.32 3.87 3.29
N ALA A 4 -7.38 4.76 2.93
CA ALA A 4 -5.99 4.62 3.37
C ALA A 4 -5.85 4.79 4.89
N GLU A 5 -6.59 5.75 5.44
CA GLU A 5 -6.67 6.00 6.88
C GLU A 5 -7.31 4.83 7.63
N GLN A 6 -8.42 4.28 7.12
CA GLN A 6 -9.07 3.10 7.71
C GLN A 6 -8.14 1.87 7.76
N ILE A 7 -7.36 1.63 6.70
CA ILE A 7 -6.40 0.52 6.71
C ILE A 7 -5.27 0.78 7.72
N TYR A 8 -4.85 2.04 7.88
CA TYR A 8 -3.88 2.40 8.91
C TYR A 8 -4.45 2.22 10.32
N GLN A 9 -5.73 2.56 10.55
CA GLN A 9 -6.40 2.28 11.83
C GLN A 9 -6.48 0.78 12.12
N LEU A 10 -6.72 -0.07 11.11
CA LEU A 10 -6.63 -1.52 11.28
C LEU A 10 -5.22 -1.97 11.66
N PHE A 11 -4.19 -1.40 11.02
CA PHE A 11 -2.80 -1.68 11.38
C PHE A 11 -2.51 -1.35 12.86
N GLU A 12 -2.97 -0.19 13.35
CA GLU A 12 -2.85 0.19 14.76
C GLU A 12 -3.66 -0.73 15.69
N ALA A 13 -4.87 -1.15 15.28
CA ALA A 13 -5.68 -2.08 16.05
C ALA A 13 -5.01 -3.45 16.21
N TYR A 14 -4.40 -3.97 15.14
CA TYR A 14 -3.61 -5.20 15.21
C TYR A 14 -2.37 -5.05 16.08
N ARG A 15 -1.70 -3.89 16.05
CA ARG A 15 -0.60 -3.59 16.97
C ARG A 15 -1.04 -3.69 18.43
N GLN A 16 -2.17 -3.08 18.78
CA GLN A 16 -2.70 -3.11 20.16
C GLN A 16 -3.05 -4.53 20.62
N GLN A 17 -3.40 -5.41 19.69
CA GLN A 17 -3.70 -6.82 19.94
C GLN A 17 -2.46 -7.73 19.91
N ASP A 18 -1.26 -7.15 19.74
CA ASP A 18 -0.01 -7.88 19.57
C ASP A 18 0.02 -8.82 18.32
N ASP A 19 -0.88 -8.61 17.36
CA ASP A 19 -1.02 -9.44 16.16
C ASP A 19 -0.16 -8.91 15.00
N PHE A 20 1.06 -9.43 14.90
CA PHE A 20 1.96 -9.09 13.80
C PHE A 20 1.43 -9.50 12.41
N VAL A 21 0.71 -10.62 12.29
CA VAL A 21 0.23 -11.09 10.98
C VAL A 21 -0.84 -10.13 10.46
N GLY A 22 -1.77 -9.72 11.32
CA GLY A 22 -2.75 -8.67 11.02
C GLY A 22 -2.10 -7.35 10.63
N MET A 23 -1.08 -6.91 11.38
CA MET A 23 -0.28 -5.72 11.02
C MET A 23 0.32 -5.85 9.61
N ASP A 24 0.95 -6.99 9.31
CA ASP A 24 1.61 -7.23 8.04
C ASP A 24 0.63 -7.27 6.86
N MET A 25 -0.57 -7.79 7.08
CA MET A 25 -1.68 -7.78 6.12
C MET A 25 -2.15 -6.35 5.83
N ALA A 26 -2.43 -5.54 6.86
CA ALA A 26 -2.84 -4.15 6.68
C ALA A 26 -1.78 -3.33 5.90
N ARG A 27 -0.50 -3.55 6.22
CA ARG A 27 0.65 -2.97 5.49
C ARG A 27 0.65 -3.36 4.01
N LYS A 28 0.36 -4.63 3.66
CA LYS A 28 0.20 -5.09 2.26
C LYS A 28 -0.97 -4.39 1.57
N PHE A 29 -2.10 -4.21 2.25
CA PHE A 29 -3.26 -3.51 1.69
C PHE A 29 -2.96 -2.04 1.36
N ILE A 30 -2.24 -1.32 2.22
CA ILE A 30 -1.78 0.05 1.93
C ILE A 30 -0.86 0.08 0.71
N GLN A 31 0.10 -0.85 0.63
CA GLN A 31 0.98 -0.98 -0.53
C GLN A 31 0.21 -1.26 -1.83
N MET A 32 -0.78 -2.16 -1.80
CA MET A 32 -1.66 -2.44 -2.94
C MET A 32 -2.49 -1.21 -3.34
N GLY A 33 -2.97 -0.44 -2.36
CA GLY A 33 -3.67 0.83 -2.60
C GLY A 33 -2.78 1.85 -3.33
N TYR A 34 -1.52 2.00 -2.89
CA TYR A 34 -0.53 2.85 -3.55
C TYR A 34 -0.28 2.43 -5.00
N THR A 35 0.07 1.17 -5.23
CA THR A 35 0.42 0.67 -6.57
C THR A 35 -0.75 0.76 -7.53
N ARG A 36 -1.98 0.44 -7.05
CA ARG A 36 -3.20 0.57 -7.84
C ARG A 36 -3.48 2.04 -8.17
N ALA A 37 -3.49 2.94 -7.19
CA ALA A 37 -3.73 4.35 -7.44
C ALA A 37 -2.73 4.93 -8.44
N ARG A 38 -1.44 4.59 -8.31
CA ARG A 38 -0.38 5.02 -9.24
C ARG A 38 -0.56 4.43 -10.63
N ARG A 39 -1.02 3.18 -10.77
CA ARG A 39 -1.33 2.56 -12.07
C ARG A 39 -2.48 3.28 -12.77
N TYR A 40 -3.55 3.62 -12.04
CA TYR A 40 -4.69 4.35 -12.59
C TYR A 40 -4.35 5.82 -12.89
N ALA A 41 -3.40 6.42 -12.18
CA ALA A 41 -2.86 7.73 -12.55
C ALA A 41 -2.08 7.66 -13.87
N ASN A 42 -1.27 6.62 -14.03
CA ASN A 42 -0.40 6.45 -15.20
C ASN A 42 -1.14 5.97 -16.45
N TYR A 43 -2.21 5.19 -16.32
CA TYR A 43 -2.90 4.58 -17.46
C TYR A 43 -4.40 4.71 -17.29
N LYS A 44 -5.09 5.24 -18.31
CA LYS A 44 -6.56 5.38 -18.32
C LYS A 44 -7.20 4.01 -18.08
N GLY A 45 -8.12 3.93 -17.12
CA GLY A 45 -8.76 2.68 -16.71
C GLY A 45 -7.82 1.64 -16.05
N GLY A 46 -6.56 1.98 -15.79
CA GLY A 46 -5.55 1.08 -15.23
C GLY A 46 -4.96 0.07 -16.21
N LYS A 47 -5.32 0.12 -17.50
CA LYS A 47 -4.84 -0.81 -18.53
C LYS A 47 -3.48 -0.34 -19.06
N LYS A 48 -2.41 -1.07 -18.72
CA LYS A 48 -1.05 -0.75 -19.20
C LYS A 48 -0.84 -1.15 -20.66
N TYR A 49 -1.44 -2.28 -21.05
CA TYR A 49 -1.33 -2.83 -22.40
C TYR A 49 -2.66 -2.64 -23.14
N ALA A 50 -2.58 -2.32 -24.43
CA ALA A 50 -3.69 -2.36 -25.36
C ALA A 50 -3.99 -3.82 -25.80
N GLU A 51 -5.04 -4.02 -26.58
CA GLU A 51 -5.48 -5.36 -27.02
C GLU A 51 -4.46 -6.05 -27.93
N ASP A 52 -3.68 -5.27 -28.68
CA ASP A 52 -2.58 -5.74 -29.53
C ASP A 52 -1.28 -6.01 -28.75
N GLY A 53 -1.27 -5.84 -27.42
CA GLY A 53 -0.10 -6.00 -26.57
C GLY A 53 0.83 -4.78 -26.52
N SER A 54 0.55 -3.72 -27.28
CA SER A 54 1.31 -2.48 -27.23
C SER A 54 1.09 -1.73 -25.91
N LEU A 55 2.01 -0.82 -25.55
CA LEU A 55 1.88 -0.01 -24.34
C LEU A 55 0.90 1.14 -24.57
N ASN A 56 -0.06 1.29 -23.67
CA ASN A 56 -0.91 2.48 -23.64
C ASN A 56 -0.11 3.72 -23.27
N THR A 57 -0.52 4.86 -23.81
CA THR A 57 0.06 6.17 -23.48
C THR A 57 0.05 6.41 -21.99
N ARG A 58 1.23 6.70 -21.44
CA ARG A 58 1.38 7.04 -20.04
C ARG A 58 0.88 8.47 -19.80
N GLY A 59 -0.11 8.60 -18.93
CA GLY A 59 -0.63 9.88 -18.44
C GLY A 59 -0.25 10.15 -16.98
N ASN A 60 -0.95 11.11 -16.39
CA ASN A 60 -0.85 11.42 -14.96
C ASN A 60 -2.15 12.06 -14.49
N ASP A 61 -3.23 11.28 -14.35
CA ASP A 61 -4.49 11.77 -13.80
C ASP A 61 -4.24 12.38 -12.40
N PRO A 62 -4.51 13.68 -12.20
CA PRO A 62 -4.12 14.38 -10.97
C PRO A 62 -4.90 13.88 -9.74
N ILE A 63 -6.15 13.44 -9.91
CA ILE A 63 -6.97 12.93 -8.81
C ILE A 63 -6.42 11.58 -8.34
N LYS A 64 -6.09 10.69 -9.29
CA LYS A 64 -5.50 9.38 -8.98
C LYS A 64 -4.06 9.52 -8.46
N ALA A 65 -3.31 10.50 -8.95
CA ALA A 65 -1.98 10.83 -8.45
C ALA A 65 -2.04 11.31 -7.00
N ALA A 66 -2.96 12.21 -6.65
CA ALA A 66 -3.18 12.66 -5.28
C ALA A 66 -3.56 11.51 -4.34
N ALA A 67 -4.44 10.60 -4.80
CA ALA A 67 -4.76 9.37 -4.09
C ALA A 67 -3.51 8.49 -3.85
N ALA A 68 -2.66 8.32 -4.86
CA ALA A 68 -1.41 7.57 -4.72
C ALA A 68 -0.47 8.21 -3.69
N THR A 69 -0.38 9.55 -3.66
CA THR A 69 0.41 10.28 -2.66
C THR A 69 -0.09 10.01 -1.23
N VAL A 70 -1.42 9.99 -1.01
CA VAL A 70 -1.99 9.69 0.31
C VAL A 70 -1.63 8.27 0.76
N PHE A 71 -1.82 7.26 -0.10
CA PHE A 71 -1.41 5.89 0.23
C PHE A 71 0.09 5.77 0.48
N LYS A 72 0.92 6.47 -0.31
CA LYS A 72 2.36 6.46 -0.15
C LYS A 72 2.79 7.01 1.21
N GLY A 73 2.19 8.12 1.67
CA GLY A 73 2.50 8.69 2.99
C GLY A 73 2.27 7.69 4.12
N TRP A 74 1.13 7.00 4.14
CA TRP A 74 0.86 5.94 5.12
C TRP A 74 1.79 4.74 4.97
N TRP A 75 2.11 4.35 3.74
CA TRP A 75 3.02 3.23 3.50
C TRP A 75 4.42 3.53 4.01
N ASP A 76 4.94 4.73 3.72
CA ASP A 76 6.25 5.18 4.18
C ASP A 76 6.29 5.26 5.71
N LYS A 77 5.22 5.73 6.35
CA LYS A 77 5.08 5.72 7.82
C LYS A 77 5.21 4.30 8.39
N ILE A 78 4.45 3.34 7.88
CA ILE A 78 4.52 1.94 8.37
C ILE A 78 5.90 1.33 8.10
N ARG A 79 6.53 1.63 6.96
CA ARG A 79 7.85 1.09 6.63
C ARG A 79 8.97 1.60 7.54
N GLN A 80 8.79 2.77 8.14
CA GLN A 80 9.72 3.40 9.08
C GLN A 80 9.37 3.07 10.54
N ASP A 81 8.28 2.33 10.78
CA ASP A 81 7.80 2.01 12.11
C ASP A 81 8.71 0.99 12.81
N GLU A 82 9.35 1.41 13.90
CA GLU A 82 10.35 0.59 14.61
C GLU A 82 9.76 -0.66 15.24
N ASP A 83 8.54 -0.56 15.79
CA ASP A 83 7.82 -1.69 16.40
C ASP A 83 7.49 -2.75 15.35
N TYR A 84 6.92 -2.35 14.21
CA TYR A 84 6.67 -3.25 13.09
C TYR A 84 7.97 -3.89 12.58
N LEU A 85 9.06 -3.13 12.45
CA LEU A 85 10.35 -3.68 12.01
C LEU A 85 10.91 -4.70 13.01
N LYS A 86 10.78 -4.45 14.31
CA LYS A 86 11.17 -5.39 15.36
C LYS A 86 10.36 -6.68 15.29
N ARG A 87 9.03 -6.58 15.24
CA ARG A 87 8.12 -7.74 15.13
C ARG A 87 8.36 -8.54 13.86
N LYS A 88 8.62 -7.86 12.74
CA LYS A 88 8.98 -8.50 11.47
C LYS A 88 10.25 -9.33 11.58
N ARG A 89 11.31 -8.77 12.18
CA ARG A 89 12.57 -9.52 12.42
C ARG A 89 12.32 -10.74 13.31
N GLN A 90 11.55 -10.58 14.39
CA GLN A 90 11.21 -11.70 15.29
C GLN A 90 10.41 -12.79 14.58
N HIS A 91 9.41 -12.41 13.79
CA HIS A 91 8.60 -13.36 13.02
C HIS A 91 9.45 -14.12 11.99
N GLN A 92 10.34 -13.42 11.28
CA GLN A 92 11.29 -14.05 10.34
C GLN A 92 12.27 -14.99 11.05
N ALA A 93 12.78 -14.63 12.23
CA ALA A 93 13.69 -15.52 12.97
C ALA A 93 12.99 -16.79 13.48
N ARG A 94 11.67 -16.73 13.72
CA ARG A 94 10.89 -17.86 14.25
C ARG A 94 10.34 -18.80 13.16
N TRP A 95 10.05 -18.27 11.98
CA TRP A 95 9.33 -18.99 10.91
C TRP A 95 9.98 -18.91 9.52
N GLY A 96 11.03 -18.11 9.37
CA GLY A 96 11.75 -17.89 8.12
C GLY A 96 12.89 -18.87 7.90
#